data_AF-A0A7X0U4X8-F1
#
_entry.id   AF-A0A7X0U4X8-F1
#
_cell.length_a   1.000
_cell.length_b   1.000
_cell.length_c   1.000
_cell.angle_alpha   90.00
_cell.angle_beta   90.00
_cell.angle_gamma   90.00
#
_symmetry.space_group_name_H-M   'P 1'
#
loop_
_entity.id
_entity.type
_entity.pdbx_description
1 polymer ?
#
loop_
_entity_poly.entity_id
_entity_poly.type
_entity_poly.pdbx_seq_one_letter_code
_entity_poly.pdbx_strand_id
1 'polypeptide(L)'
;MIGEVTSVMYIITHTWAMKVMTMSESRANYAATLDSVIDDQEEVLITRPGGEGVVMVSQRENESMRETLYLMASPVNRRRLSEAVARLEARGGAVRELADEHTAL
;
A
#
# COMPACT_ATOMS: atom_id res chain seq x y z
N MET A 1 13.12 8.18 15.05
CA MET A 1 13.92 7.73 13.89
C MET A 1 14.13 6.22 13.86
N ILE A 2 14.65 5.57 14.91
CA ILE A 2 14.86 4.10 14.91
C ILE A 2 13.53 3.31 15.05
N GLY A 3 12.57 3.80 15.84
CA GLY A 3 11.30 3.09 16.09
C GLY A 3 10.32 3.00 14.90
N GLU A 4 10.29 4.00 14.01
CA GLU A 4 9.44 3.96 12.81
C GLU A 4 9.99 2.99 11.75
N VAL A 5 11.32 3.00 11.54
CA VAL A 5 11.97 2.08 10.60
C VAL A 5 11.82 0.64 11.06
N THR A 6 11.94 0.36 12.37
CA THR A 6 11.70 -0.97 12.93
C THR A 6 10.24 -1.40 12.81
N SER A 7 9.27 -0.50 12.97
CA SER A 7 7.84 -0.84 12.81
C SER A 7 7.45 -1.11 11.36
N VAL A 8 7.95 -0.30 10.41
CA VAL A 8 7.73 -0.53 8.98
C VAL A 8 8.42 -1.82 8.53
N MET A 9 9.65 -2.05 8.96
CA MET A 9 10.37 -3.31 8.69
C MET A 9 9.64 -4.51 9.31
N TYR A 10 9.09 -4.37 10.51
CA TYR A 10 8.33 -5.41 11.19
C TYR A 10 7.01 -5.73 10.47
N ILE A 11 6.27 -4.72 9.99
CA ILE A 11 5.05 -4.92 9.18
C ILE A 11 5.39 -5.67 7.88
N ILE A 12 6.46 -5.27 7.18
CA ILE A 12 6.92 -5.90 5.93
C ILE A 12 7.35 -7.36 6.15
N THR A 13 7.88 -7.70 7.34
CA THR A 13 8.45 -9.03 7.60
C THR A 13 7.56 -9.99 8.39
N HIS A 14 6.58 -9.51 9.16
CA HIS A 14 5.86 -10.34 10.15
C HIS A 14 4.32 -10.32 10.05
N THR A 15 3.69 -9.65 9.08
CA THR A 15 2.21 -9.59 9.02
C THR A 15 1.60 -9.84 7.64
N TRP A 16 2.39 -10.34 6.69
CA TRP A 16 1.88 -10.65 5.35
C TRP A 16 2.20 -12.11 5.07
N ALA A 17 1.18 -12.97 5.11
CA ALA A 17 1.29 -14.35 4.65
C ALA A 17 1.32 -14.33 3.10
N MET A 18 2.41 -13.80 2.53
CA MET A 18 2.59 -13.67 1.09
C MET A 18 2.43 -15.04 0.43
N LYS A 19 1.47 -15.15 -0.50
CA LYS A 19 1.22 -16.39 -1.23
C LYS A 19 2.35 -16.63 -2.22
N VAL A 20 3.07 -17.73 -2.04
CA VAL A 20 4.18 -18.11 -2.92
C VAL A 20 3.74 -19.26 -3.81
N MET A 21 3.95 -19.14 -5.11
CA MET A 21 3.70 -20.21 -6.08
C MET A 21 4.80 -20.29 -7.14
N THR A 22 4.89 -21.42 -7.83
CA THR A 22 5.84 -21.58 -8.94
C THR A 22 5.31 -20.96 -10.22
N MET A 23 6.19 -20.60 -11.16
CA MET A 23 5.80 -20.16 -12.51
C MET A 23 4.90 -21.19 -13.22
N SER A 24 5.17 -22.49 -13.03
CA SER A 24 4.36 -23.55 -13.64
C SER A 24 2.95 -23.59 -13.06
N GLU A 25 2.83 -23.42 -11.74
CA GLU A 25 1.56 -23.38 -11.02
C GLU A 25 0.73 -22.13 -11.37
N SER A 26 1.37 -20.96 -11.41
CA SER A 26 0.70 -19.72 -11.80
C SER A 26 0.21 -19.77 -13.24
N ARG A 27 0.97 -20.42 -14.13
CA ARG A 27 0.55 -20.64 -15.52
C ARG A 27 -0.63 -21.61 -15.63
N ALA A 28 -0.64 -22.67 -14.83
CA ALA A 28 -1.73 -23.65 -14.84
C ALA A 28 -3.05 -23.05 -14.31
N ASN A 29 -2.97 -22.13 -13.35
CA ASN A 29 -4.12 -21.55 -12.65
C ASN A 29 -4.25 -20.02 -12.86
N TYR A 30 -3.82 -19.51 -14.01
CA TYR A 30 -3.57 -18.07 -14.19
C TYR A 30 -4.77 -17.16 -13.90
N ALA A 31 -5.97 -17.53 -14.38
CA ALA A 31 -7.19 -16.77 -14.12
C ALA A 31 -7.50 -16.70 -12.62
N ALA A 32 -7.48 -17.84 -11.93
CA ALA A 32 -7.71 -17.89 -10.49
C ALA A 32 -6.63 -17.15 -9.69
N THR A 33 -5.38 -17.14 -10.16
CA THR A 33 -4.31 -16.33 -9.56
C THR A 33 -4.63 -14.83 -9.68
N LEU A 34 -5.05 -14.36 -10.87
CA LEU A 34 -5.45 -12.97 -11.07
C LEU A 34 -6.64 -12.58 -10.18
N ASP A 35 -7.67 -13.43 -10.12
CA ASP A 35 -8.85 -13.19 -9.28
C ASP A 35 -8.45 -13.07 -7.81
N SER A 36 -7.61 -13.98 -7.29
CA SER A 36 -7.13 -13.87 -5.90
C SER A 36 -6.34 -12.59 -5.62
N VAL A 37 -5.50 -12.15 -6.56
CA VAL A 37 -4.71 -10.91 -6.41
C VAL A 37 -5.62 -9.68 -6.38
N ILE A 38 -6.73 -9.70 -7.12
CA ILE A 38 -7.68 -8.59 -7.20
C ILE A 38 -8.61 -8.58 -5.98
N ASP A 39 -9.20 -9.72 -5.66
CA ASP A 39 -10.26 -9.86 -4.66
C ASP A 39 -9.70 -9.79 -3.24
N ASP A 40 -8.60 -10.50 -2.98
CA ASP A 40 -7.97 -10.51 -1.64
C ASP A 40 -7.11 -9.27 -1.42
N GLN A 41 -6.76 -8.54 -2.49
CA GLN A 41 -5.82 -7.41 -2.49
C GLN A 41 -4.43 -7.78 -1.96
N GLU A 42 -4.11 -9.07 -1.94
CA GLU A 42 -2.84 -9.59 -1.47
C GLU A 42 -1.86 -9.82 -2.63
N GLU A 43 -0.58 -9.70 -2.31
CA GLU A 43 0.51 -9.93 -3.25
C GLU A 43 0.84 -11.43 -3.40
N VAL A 44 1.18 -11.83 -4.63
CA VAL A 44 1.60 -13.21 -4.95
C VAL A 44 3.03 -13.19 -5.46
N LEU A 45 3.92 -13.93 -4.80
CA LEU A 45 5.29 -14.17 -5.28
C LEU A 45 5.32 -15.39 -6.19
N ILE A 46 5.63 -15.15 -7.47
CA ILE A 46 5.83 -16.19 -8.47
C ILE A 46 7.32 -16.48 -8.58
N THR A 47 7.73 -17.67 -8.16
CA THR A 47 9.13 -18.13 -8.25
C THR A 47 9.43 -18.73 -9.62
N ARG A 48 10.66 -18.54 -10.11
CA ARG A 48 11.12 -19.10 -11.38
C ARG A 48 12.36 -19.98 -11.19
N PRO A 49 12.44 -21.14 -11.85
CA PRO A 49 13.67 -21.94 -11.85
C PRO A 49 14.85 -21.13 -12.40
N GLY A 50 15.96 -21.11 -11.66
CA GLY A 50 17.23 -20.53 -12.13
C GLY A 50 17.25 -19.00 -12.26
N GLY A 51 16.31 -18.27 -11.66
CA GLY A 51 16.33 -16.81 -11.72
C GLY A 51 15.46 -16.14 -10.67
N GLU A 52 15.40 -14.81 -10.75
CA GLU A 52 14.60 -13.98 -9.85
C GLU A 52 13.10 -14.21 -10.06
N GLY A 53 12.35 -14.19 -8.95
CA GLY A 53 10.89 -14.25 -8.95
C GLY A 53 10.26 -12.92 -9.33
N VAL A 54 8.94 -12.91 -9.47
CA VAL A 54 8.16 -11.68 -9.68
C VAL A 54 7.04 -11.61 -8.66
N VAL A 55 6.78 -10.41 -8.12
CA VAL A 55 5.62 -10.16 -7.28
C VAL A 55 4.50 -9.63 -8.17
N MET A 56 3.33 -10.25 -8.06
CA MET A 56 2.10 -9.81 -8.72
C MET A 56 1.23 -9.12 -7.68
N VAL A 57 0.76 -7.91 -8.02
CA VAL A 57 -0.17 -7.11 -7.21
C VAL A 57 -1.30 -6.62 -8.09
N SER A 58 -2.46 -6.32 -7.48
CA SER A 58 -3.56 -5.71 -8.21
C SER A 58 -3.16 -4.31 -8.69
N GLN A 59 -3.83 -3.82 -9.74
CA GLN A 59 -3.62 -2.45 -10.22
C GLN A 59 -3.85 -1.42 -9.10
N ARG A 60 -4.94 -1.59 -8.35
CA ARG A 60 -5.32 -0.68 -7.26
C ARG A 60 -4.28 -0.67 -6.13
N GLU A 61 -3.69 -1.83 -5.82
CA GLU A 61 -2.61 -1.90 -4.82
C GLU A 61 -1.35 -1.16 -5.32
N ASN A 62 -0.96 -1.37 -6.58
CA ASN A 62 0.13 -0.63 -7.20
C ASN A 62 -0.11 0.90 -7.18
N GLU A 63 -1.31 1.35 -7.53
CA GLU A 63 -1.67 2.76 -7.48
C GLU A 63 -1.58 3.33 -6.06
N SER A 64 -2.10 2.60 -5.07
CA SER A 64 -2.05 2.98 -3.65
C SER A 64 -0.62 3.08 -3.13
N MET A 65 0.24 2.12 -3.48
CA MET A 65 1.67 2.17 -3.16
C MET A 65 2.36 3.36 -3.82
N ARG A 66 2.09 3.63 -5.11
CA ARG A 66 2.68 4.77 -5.84
C ARG A 66 2.25 6.10 -5.25
N GLU A 67 0.98 6.25 -4.90
CA GLU A 67 0.48 7.45 -4.24
C GLU A 67 1.14 7.64 -2.87
N THR A 68 1.23 6.57 -2.07
CA THR A 68 1.89 6.62 -0.77
C THR A 68 3.36 7.03 -0.91
N LEU A 69 4.10 6.42 -1.84
CA LEU A 69 5.49 6.77 -2.13
C LEU A 69 5.61 8.24 -2.56
N TYR A 70 4.70 8.71 -3.40
CA TYR A 70 4.65 10.11 -3.84
C TYR A 70 4.43 11.08 -2.67
N LEU A 71 3.42 10.83 -1.83
CA LEU A 71 3.11 11.65 -0.65
C LEU A 71 4.27 11.66 0.34
N MET A 72 4.97 10.53 0.48
CA MET A 72 6.10 10.37 1.40
C MET A 72 7.42 10.93 0.86
N ALA A 73 7.57 11.15 -0.45
CA ALA A 73 8.82 11.59 -1.04
C ALA A 73 9.27 12.96 -0.51
N SER A 74 8.34 13.90 -0.29
CA SER A 74 8.64 15.23 0.25
C SER A 74 8.71 15.20 1.78
N PRO A 75 9.85 15.56 2.41
CA PRO A 75 9.96 15.60 3.87
C PRO A 75 8.96 16.55 4.52
N VAL A 76 8.66 17.67 3.85
CA VAL A 76 7.67 18.65 4.31
C VAL A 76 6.26 18.06 4.25
N ASN A 77 5.91 17.40 3.15
CA ASN A 77 4.59 16.81 2.99
C ASN A 77 4.36 15.64 3.95
N ARG A 78 5.33 14.74 4.06
CA ARG A 78 5.32 13.61 5.01
C ARG A 78 5.09 14.09 6.44
N ARG A 79 5.82 15.11 6.89
CA ARG A 79 5.66 15.68 8.22
C ARG A 79 4.26 16.28 8.43
N ARG A 80 3.76 17.05 7.45
CA ARG A 80 2.41 17.63 7.54
C ARG A 80 1.34 16.54 7.62
N LEU A 81 1.48 15.49 6.81
CA LEU A 81 0.54 14.38 6.78
C LEU A 81 0.58 13.58 8.08
N SER A 82 1.76 13.23 8.59
CA SER A 82 1.88 12.51 9.86
C SER A 82 1.34 13.31 11.05
N GLU A 83 1.62 14.61 11.12
CA GLU A 83 1.04 15.51 12.12
C GLU A 83 -0.49 15.58 12.00
N ALA A 84 -1.03 15.59 10.78
CA ALA A 84 -2.48 15.62 10.56
C ALA A 84 -3.16 14.32 11.02
N VAL A 85 -2.59 13.16 10.66
CA VAL A 85 -3.07 11.84 11.11
C VAL A 85 -3.04 11.77 12.65
N ALA A 86 -1.92 12.13 13.28
CA ALA A 86 -1.79 12.10 14.74
C ALA A 86 -2.81 12.99 15.46
N ARG A 87 -3.11 14.19 14.92
CA ARG A 87 -4.16 15.05 15.48
C ARG A 87 -5.55 14.42 15.34
N LEU A 88 -5.86 13.77 14.22
CA LEU A 88 -7.14 13.11 14.01
C LEU A 88 -7.32 11.91 14.94
N GLU A 89 -6.29 11.09 15.12
CA GLU A 89 -6.28 9.96 16.06
C GLU A 89 -6.47 10.43 17.51
N ALA A 90 -5.88 11.57 17.87
CA ALA A 90 -6.07 12.23 19.15
C ALA A 90 -7.43 12.95 19.31
N ARG A 91 -8.38 12.74 18.38
CA ARG A 91 -9.70 13.41 18.32
C ARG A 91 -9.64 14.94 18.23
N GLY A 92 -8.52 15.50 17.78
CA GLY A 92 -8.32 16.94 17.59
C GLY A 92 -8.83 17.48 16.25
N GLY A 93 -9.62 16.70 15.51
CA GLY A 93 -10.25 17.13 14.27
C GLY A 93 -11.43 18.06 14.51
N ALA A 94 -11.64 19.03 13.62
CA ALA A 94 -12.83 19.89 13.62
C ALA A 94 -13.65 19.63 12.35
N VAL A 95 -14.93 19.31 12.49
CA VAL A 95 -15.86 19.23 11.37
C VAL A 95 -16.11 20.64 10.85
N ARG A 96 -16.00 20.80 9.53
CA ARG A 96 -16.30 22.06 8.83
C ARG A 96 -17.25 21.74 7.69
N GLU A 97 -18.21 22.63 7.47
CA GLU A 97 -18.97 22.61 6.22
C GLU A 97 -18.02 22.96 5.07
N LEU A 98 -18.26 22.34 3.91
CA LEU A 98 -17.51 22.67 2.70
C LEU A 98 -17.78 24.14 2.38
N ALA A 99 -16.74 24.90 2.05
CA ALA A 99 -16.93 26.25 1.57
C ALA A 99 -17.65 26.16 0.21
N ASP A 100 -18.78 26.86 0.07
CA ASP A 100 -19.44 26.99 -1.23
C ASP A 100 -18.47 27.67 -2.21
N GLU A 101 -18.10 26.96 -3.28
CA GLU A 101 -17.23 27.48 -4.36
C GLU A 101 -17.79 28.74 -5.05
N HIS A 102 -19.02 29.14 -4.72
CA HIS A 102 -19.78 30.20 -5.38
C HIS A 102 -19.85 31.54 -4.64
N THR A 103 -19.14 31.72 -3.52
CA THR A 103 -19.17 32.98 -2.72
C THR A 103 -17.89 33.81 -2.86
N ALA A 104 -17.05 33.54 -3.86
CA ALA A 104 -15.87 34.34 -4.18
C ALA A 104 -15.96 34.94 -5.60
N LEU A 105 -16.92 35.86 -5.79
CA LEU A 105 -16.92 36.86 -6.86
C LEU A 105 -17.30 38.22 -6.29
#